data_AF-A0A5B2TYB5-F1
#
_entry.id   AF-A0A5B2TYB5-F1
#
_cell.length_a   1.000
_cell.length_b   1.000
_cell.length_c   1.000
_cell.angle_alpha   90.00
_cell.angle_beta   90.00
_cell.angle_gamma   90.00
#
_symmetry.space_group_name_H-M   'P 1'
#
loop_
_entity.id
_entity.type
_entity.pdbx_description
1 polymer ?
#
loop_
_entity_poly.entity_id
_entity_poly.type
_entity_poly.pdbx_seq_one_letter_code
_entity_poly.pdbx_strand_id
1 'polypeptide(L)'
;MTKSTQKRWVDYLILGLSVFLVFCLLFESYMELPAWVSWLGRWHPLVLHFPIVLLLIAIFLSLTGKNVPKRLLIVAVVSALVTAISGFFLGKDTLVKGDLLVWHQWLGGALALLSAVWYAFVNMFPSQIRYQQVIQVVLIGLIGFTGHYGGMVTHGPDFLAFPQSKRLDKIPENPNIYSDVVMRILDNTCLSCHNPNKQKGELLMTNLDQLFKGGEHGPAVVPGDLEKSLLVRRVRLPKEDEDHMPPEGKTPLSELEINILERWIALGAPDTVRLDQLEPSEPLVGLIQEMRTPDHEEKWRSFATVADSTLQNLSSDYLTIERMVANSNALSVDVYAPPNYDPKPITDLKRVADNLVELDVSGLPVGTEEMATIASCTNLEWLEIDGTPLTDKELQSLTNLQNLTLLKVYQTGITDRSVEVFKQLPKLSKLYVWDTNISDAALEALQKERPALQVYKGIDPKTKDFFVTTDSTDTSSLQ
;
A
#
# COMPACT_ATOMS: atom_id res chain seq x y z
N MET A 1 -52.96 -27.84 34.30
CA MET A 1 -52.48 -26.44 34.22
C MET A 1 -51.23 -26.30 35.07
N THR A 2 -50.01 -26.29 34.49
CA THR A 2 -48.75 -25.80 35.12
C THR A 2 -47.52 -26.10 34.23
N LYS A 3 -47.46 -25.58 33.00
CA LYS A 3 -46.21 -25.45 32.22
C LYS A 3 -46.35 -24.33 31.18
N SER A 4 -46.32 -23.06 31.56
CA SER A 4 -46.35 -21.98 30.52
C SER A 4 -45.89 -20.57 30.93
N THR A 5 -45.53 -20.27 32.17
CA THR A 5 -45.20 -18.89 32.55
C THR A 5 -43.73 -18.52 32.35
N GLN A 6 -42.81 -19.50 32.35
CA GLN A 6 -41.36 -19.24 32.34
C GLN A 6 -40.76 -18.95 30.95
N LYS A 7 -41.55 -18.88 29.87
CA LYS A 7 -41.04 -18.77 28.47
C LYS A 7 -41.50 -17.57 27.64
N ARG A 8 -42.40 -16.71 28.13
CA ARG A 8 -42.90 -15.55 27.36
C ARG A 8 -41.99 -14.32 27.41
N TRP A 9 -41.13 -14.21 28.41
CA TRP A 9 -40.27 -13.04 28.57
C TRP A 9 -39.26 -12.88 27.42
N VAL A 10 -38.82 -14.01 26.82
CA VAL A 10 -37.93 -14.00 25.65
C VAL A 10 -38.63 -13.42 24.43
N ASP A 11 -39.90 -13.78 24.22
CA ASP A 11 -40.71 -13.25 23.12
C ASP A 11 -40.87 -11.73 23.26
N TYR A 12 -41.15 -11.25 24.48
CA TYR A 12 -41.23 -9.82 24.76
C TYR A 12 -39.90 -9.10 24.63
N LEU A 13 -38.79 -9.74 24.98
CA LEU A 13 -37.45 -9.18 24.78
C LEU A 13 -37.15 -8.99 23.29
N ILE A 14 -37.37 -10.03 22.48
CA ILE A 14 -37.13 -9.97 21.03
C ILE A 14 -38.05 -8.92 20.39
N LEU A 15 -39.32 -8.88 20.77
CA LEU A 15 -40.26 -7.86 20.30
C LEU A 15 -39.82 -6.45 20.70
N GLY A 16 -39.46 -6.25 21.97
CA GLY A 16 -39.02 -4.95 22.49
C GLY A 16 -37.77 -4.44 21.79
N LEU A 17 -36.76 -5.30 21.61
CA LEU A 17 -35.55 -4.96 20.86
C LEU A 17 -35.84 -4.67 19.38
N SER A 18 -36.75 -5.41 18.76
CA SER A 18 -37.16 -5.17 17.36
C SER A 18 -37.86 -3.82 17.20
N VAL A 19 -38.81 -3.51 18.08
CA VAL A 19 -39.52 -2.22 18.09
C VAL A 19 -38.54 -1.07 18.35
N PHE A 20 -37.62 -1.25 19.30
CA PHE A 20 -36.59 -0.25 19.58
C PHE A 20 -35.66 -0.02 18.39
N LEU A 21 -35.21 -1.08 17.71
CA LEU A 21 -34.41 -0.96 16.49
C LEU A 21 -35.16 -0.22 15.38
N VAL A 22 -36.44 -0.54 15.15
CA VAL A 22 -37.28 0.19 14.19
C VAL A 22 -37.40 1.66 14.56
N PHE A 23 -37.60 1.97 15.85
CA PHE A 23 -37.63 3.34 16.34
C PHE A 23 -36.31 4.06 16.05
N CYS A 24 -35.16 3.47 16.35
CA CYS A 24 -33.85 4.04 16.07
C CYS A 24 -33.68 4.36 14.57
N LEU A 25 -34.04 3.42 13.68
CA LEU A 25 -33.88 3.59 12.23
C LEU A 25 -34.80 4.68 11.64
N LEU A 26 -36.03 4.82 12.15
CA LEU A 26 -37.00 5.80 11.63
C LEU A 26 -36.83 7.19 12.20
N PHE A 27 -36.48 7.30 13.47
CA PHE A 27 -36.39 8.58 14.20
C PHE A 27 -34.95 9.07 14.36
N GLU A 28 -34.04 8.51 13.56
CA GLU A 28 -32.62 8.81 13.64
C GLU A 28 -32.34 10.32 13.69
N SER A 29 -32.89 11.12 12.77
CA SER A 29 -32.63 12.56 12.68
C SER A 29 -33.05 13.37 13.92
N TYR A 30 -33.92 12.83 14.76
CA TYR A 30 -34.43 13.48 15.96
C TYR A 30 -33.75 13.03 17.26
N MET A 31 -32.77 12.12 17.16
CA MET A 31 -32.08 11.54 18.30
C MET A 31 -30.68 12.14 18.52
N GLU A 32 -30.44 12.61 19.74
CA GLU A 32 -29.12 12.93 20.29
C GLU A 32 -28.73 11.86 21.31
N LEU A 33 -27.55 11.26 21.15
CA LEU A 33 -27.08 10.20 22.03
C LEU A 33 -26.17 10.79 23.12
N PRO A 34 -26.41 10.48 24.41
CA PRO A 34 -25.46 10.84 25.46
C PRO A 34 -24.15 10.09 25.29
N ALA A 35 -23.04 10.67 25.78
CA ALA A 35 -21.68 10.16 25.55
C ALA A 35 -21.49 8.67 25.92
N TRP A 36 -22.12 8.20 27.00
CA TRP A 36 -22.02 6.80 27.42
C TRP A 36 -22.72 5.83 26.44
N VAL A 37 -23.75 6.27 25.71
CA VAL A 37 -24.43 5.47 24.67
C VAL A 37 -23.59 5.45 23.39
N SER A 38 -22.98 6.58 23.01
CA SER A 38 -22.01 6.60 21.89
C SER A 38 -20.84 5.65 22.18
N TRP A 39 -20.33 5.64 23.42
CA TRP A 39 -19.30 4.67 23.85
C TRP A 39 -19.75 3.22 23.69
N LEU A 40 -21.01 2.88 24.03
CA LEU A 40 -21.54 1.53 23.78
C LEU A 40 -21.60 1.17 22.29
N GLY A 41 -21.79 2.16 21.41
CA GLY A 41 -21.73 1.95 19.97
C GLY A 41 -20.38 1.42 19.50
N ARG A 42 -19.27 1.87 20.11
CA ARG A 42 -17.90 1.43 19.78
C ARG A 42 -17.65 -0.06 20.01
N TRP A 43 -18.53 -0.75 20.73
CA TRP A 43 -18.49 -2.21 20.92
C TRP A 43 -19.07 -2.99 19.73
N HIS A 44 -19.66 -2.32 18.74
CA HIS A 44 -20.25 -2.98 17.58
C HIS A 44 -19.30 -3.99 16.87
N PRO A 45 -18.02 -3.65 16.59
CA PRO A 45 -17.05 -4.61 16.03
C PRO A 45 -16.83 -5.86 16.87
N LEU A 46 -16.88 -5.73 18.21
CA LEU A 46 -16.70 -6.86 19.11
C LEU A 46 -17.88 -7.84 19.03
N VAL A 47 -19.10 -7.32 18.87
CA VAL A 47 -20.32 -8.14 18.94
C VAL A 47 -20.71 -8.70 17.57
N LEU A 48 -20.32 -8.06 16.45
CA LEU A 48 -20.88 -8.36 15.13
C LEU A 48 -20.62 -9.77 14.58
N HIS A 49 -19.50 -10.39 14.91
CA HIS A 49 -19.17 -11.73 14.38
C HIS A 49 -20.03 -12.82 15.01
N PHE A 50 -20.49 -12.59 16.24
CA PHE A 50 -21.26 -13.57 17.01
C PHE A 50 -22.61 -13.93 16.37
N PRO A 51 -23.53 -12.99 16.04
CA PRO A 51 -24.80 -13.33 15.42
C PRO A 51 -24.66 -13.95 14.03
N ILE A 52 -23.68 -13.52 13.23
CA ILE A 52 -23.47 -14.01 11.87
C ILE A 52 -23.22 -15.53 11.89
N VAL A 53 -22.25 -15.96 12.69
CA VAL A 53 -21.88 -17.38 12.80
C VAL A 53 -23.06 -18.20 13.35
N LEU A 54 -23.74 -17.71 14.39
CA LEU A 54 -24.87 -18.43 15.00
C LEU A 54 -26.07 -18.56 14.05
N LEU A 55 -26.38 -17.52 13.27
CA LEU A 55 -27.42 -17.55 12.25
C LEU A 55 -27.05 -18.52 11.13
N LEU A 56 -25.81 -18.50 10.62
CA LEU A 56 -25.36 -19.44 9.59
C LEU A 56 -25.43 -20.89 10.07
N ILE A 57 -25.02 -21.19 11.31
CA ILE A 57 -25.16 -22.53 11.90
C ILE A 57 -26.64 -22.92 12.00
N ALA A 58 -27.52 -22.03 12.49
CA ALA A 58 -28.94 -22.31 12.63
C ALA A 58 -29.60 -22.56 11.25
N ILE A 59 -29.25 -21.76 10.25
CA ILE A 59 -29.72 -21.91 8.87
C ILE A 59 -29.22 -23.24 8.28
N PHE A 60 -27.93 -23.55 8.42
CA PHE A 60 -27.34 -24.80 7.94
C PHE A 60 -28.02 -26.03 8.55
N LEU A 61 -28.27 -26.03 9.86
CA LEU A 61 -29.01 -27.11 10.52
C LEU A 61 -30.43 -27.24 9.93
N SER A 62 -31.13 -26.12 9.75
CA SER A 62 -32.48 -26.14 9.18
C SER A 62 -32.52 -26.64 7.74
N LEU A 63 -31.58 -26.22 6.89
CA LEU A 63 -31.52 -26.60 5.47
C LEU A 63 -31.11 -28.06 5.28
N THR A 64 -30.28 -28.61 6.18
CA THR A 64 -29.88 -30.03 6.19
C THR A 64 -30.93 -30.95 6.83
N GLY A 65 -32.12 -30.43 7.16
CA GLY A 65 -33.20 -31.20 7.79
C GLY A 65 -32.94 -31.56 9.26
N LYS A 66 -31.92 -30.97 9.90
CA LYS A 66 -31.62 -31.16 11.32
C LYS A 66 -32.46 -30.20 12.16
N ASN A 67 -32.80 -30.63 13.38
CA ASN A 67 -33.52 -29.78 14.33
C ASN A 67 -32.63 -28.62 14.79
N VAL A 68 -33.10 -27.38 14.59
CA VAL A 68 -32.43 -26.18 15.10
C VAL A 68 -32.70 -26.06 16.61
N PRO A 69 -31.67 -26.03 17.47
CA PRO A 69 -31.88 -25.84 18.90
C PRO A 69 -32.52 -24.49 19.19
N LYS A 70 -33.64 -24.46 19.94
CA LYS A 70 -34.33 -23.19 20.26
C LYS A 70 -33.43 -22.16 20.94
N ARG A 71 -32.52 -22.61 21.82
CA ARG A 71 -31.56 -21.72 22.49
C ARG A 71 -30.59 -21.09 21.50
N LEU A 72 -30.12 -21.85 20.50
CA LEU A 72 -29.24 -21.33 19.45
C LEU A 72 -29.93 -20.20 18.70
N LEU A 73 -31.16 -20.42 18.23
CA LEU A 73 -31.92 -19.41 17.48
C LEU A 73 -32.22 -18.16 18.33
N ILE A 74 -32.58 -18.33 19.61
CA ILE A 74 -32.81 -17.21 20.53
C ILE A 74 -31.54 -16.37 20.68
N VAL A 75 -30.39 -16.99 20.97
CA VAL A 75 -29.13 -16.28 21.16
C VAL A 75 -28.70 -15.59 19.86
N ALA A 76 -28.87 -16.25 18.71
CA ALA A 76 -28.56 -15.68 17.40
C ALA A 76 -29.38 -14.41 17.12
N VAL A 77 -30.70 -14.45 17.35
CA VAL A 77 -31.60 -13.31 17.09
C VAL A 77 -31.38 -12.16 18.07
N VAL A 78 -31.24 -12.46 19.37
CA VAL A 78 -30.99 -11.42 20.37
C VAL A 78 -29.65 -10.73 20.11
N SER A 79 -28.59 -11.50 19.82
CA SER A 79 -27.29 -10.91 19.48
C SER A 79 -27.32 -10.12 18.17
N ALA A 80 -28.11 -10.54 17.17
CA ALA A 80 -28.28 -9.79 15.93
C ALA A 80 -28.96 -8.43 16.17
N LEU A 81 -30.02 -8.40 16.96
CA LEU A 81 -30.72 -7.17 17.34
C LEU A 81 -29.80 -6.23 18.14
N VAL A 82 -29.08 -6.75 19.14
CA VAL A 82 -28.12 -5.96 19.93
C VAL A 82 -27.00 -5.41 19.04
N THR A 83 -26.49 -6.20 18.11
CA THR A 83 -25.46 -5.78 17.14
C THR A 83 -25.96 -4.66 16.23
N ALA A 84 -27.18 -4.76 15.70
CA ALA A 84 -27.75 -3.72 14.85
C ALA A 84 -27.99 -2.41 15.63
N ILE A 85 -28.45 -2.51 16.89
CA ILE A 85 -28.64 -1.35 17.77
C ILE A 85 -27.29 -0.70 18.11
N SER A 86 -26.26 -1.47 18.47
CA SER A 86 -24.93 -0.91 18.73
C SER A 86 -24.31 -0.29 17.48
N GLY A 87 -24.54 -0.89 16.30
CA GLY A 87 -24.12 -0.33 15.01
C GLY A 87 -24.79 1.00 14.70
N PHE A 88 -26.08 1.15 15.02
CA PHE A 88 -26.77 2.43 14.93
C PHE A 88 -26.14 3.50 15.84
N PHE A 89 -25.83 3.16 17.09
CA PHE A 89 -25.17 4.10 18.01
C PHE A 89 -23.80 4.54 17.50
N LEU A 90 -23.02 3.60 16.92
CA LEU A 90 -21.74 3.92 16.29
C LEU A 90 -21.90 4.84 15.08
N GLY A 91 -22.86 4.55 14.21
CA GLY A 91 -23.12 5.38 13.03
C GLY A 91 -23.55 6.80 13.38
N LYS A 92 -24.20 7.00 14.53
CA LYS A 92 -24.63 8.32 15.00
C LYS A 92 -23.48 9.24 15.43
N ASP A 93 -22.32 8.69 15.79
CA ASP A 93 -21.11 9.45 16.14
C ASP A 93 -20.46 10.10 14.89
N THR A 94 -20.88 9.73 13.68
CA THR A 94 -20.29 10.24 12.42
C THR A 94 -20.95 11.54 11.97
N LEU A 95 -20.14 12.59 11.75
CA LEU A 95 -20.60 13.94 11.38
C LEU A 95 -21.32 13.99 10.02
N VAL A 96 -20.82 13.24 9.03
CA VAL A 96 -21.42 13.12 7.69
C VAL A 96 -21.39 11.66 7.27
N LYS A 97 -22.58 11.08 7.04
CA LYS A 97 -22.70 9.70 6.55
C LYS A 97 -22.61 9.67 5.04
N GLY A 98 -21.64 8.92 4.51
CA GLY A 98 -21.64 8.54 3.10
C GLY A 98 -22.67 7.45 2.81
N ASP A 99 -23.06 7.31 1.53
CA ASP A 99 -24.08 6.36 1.08
C ASP A 99 -23.80 4.92 1.52
N LEU A 100 -22.54 4.54 1.54
CA LEU A 100 -22.09 3.21 1.93
C LEU A 100 -22.48 2.86 3.38
N LEU A 101 -22.29 3.81 4.29
CA LEU A 101 -22.65 3.66 5.71
C LEU A 101 -24.17 3.60 5.89
N VAL A 102 -24.91 4.41 5.12
CA VAL A 102 -26.38 4.38 5.11
C VAL A 102 -26.89 3.02 4.67
N TRP A 103 -26.40 2.50 3.53
CA TRP A 103 -26.78 1.17 3.04
C TRP A 103 -26.42 0.06 4.02
N HIS A 104 -25.23 0.10 4.60
CA HIS A 104 -24.81 -0.89 5.61
C HIS A 104 -25.74 -0.88 6.83
N GLN A 105 -26.10 0.30 7.33
CA GLN A 105 -27.01 0.45 8.49
C GLN A 105 -28.39 -0.14 8.20
N TRP A 106 -28.97 0.16 7.03
CA TRP A 106 -30.28 -0.39 6.64
C TRP A 106 -30.25 -1.89 6.40
N LEU A 107 -29.21 -2.41 5.75
CA LEU A 107 -29.04 -3.85 5.52
C LEU A 107 -28.86 -4.61 6.84
N GLY A 108 -28.05 -4.09 7.76
CA GLY A 108 -27.87 -4.65 9.10
C GLY A 108 -29.15 -4.66 9.92
N GLY A 109 -29.91 -3.55 9.87
CA GLY A 109 -31.24 -3.46 10.49
C GLY A 109 -32.24 -4.46 9.91
N ALA A 110 -32.33 -4.56 8.58
CA ALA A 110 -33.19 -5.51 7.88
C ALA A 110 -32.85 -6.96 8.21
N LEU A 111 -31.56 -7.30 8.27
CA LEU A 111 -31.07 -8.62 8.66
C LEU A 111 -31.49 -8.99 10.10
N ALA A 112 -31.32 -8.07 11.05
CA ALA A 112 -31.70 -8.31 12.44
C ALA A 112 -33.22 -8.47 12.59
N LEU A 113 -34.02 -7.62 11.94
CA LEU A 113 -35.49 -7.72 11.97
C LEU A 113 -36.00 -8.98 11.27
N LEU A 114 -35.44 -9.35 10.12
CA LEU A 114 -35.81 -10.58 9.42
C LEU A 114 -35.46 -11.83 10.24
N SER A 115 -34.37 -11.80 11.00
CA SER A 115 -34.01 -12.88 11.93
C SER A 115 -35.06 -13.03 13.05
N ALA A 116 -35.60 -11.91 13.56
CA ALA A 116 -36.69 -11.93 14.54
C ALA A 116 -38.00 -12.43 13.94
N VAL A 117 -38.30 -12.06 12.68
CA VAL A 117 -39.43 -12.61 11.92
C VAL A 117 -39.28 -14.12 11.74
N TRP A 118 -38.09 -14.62 11.40
CA TRP A 118 -37.83 -16.05 11.29
C TRP A 118 -38.09 -16.78 12.61
N TYR A 119 -37.61 -16.24 13.74
CA TYR A 119 -37.89 -16.78 15.07
C TYR A 119 -39.39 -16.86 15.37
N ALA A 120 -40.12 -15.77 15.12
CA ALA A 120 -41.57 -15.74 15.32
C ALA A 120 -42.28 -16.75 14.42
N PHE A 121 -41.87 -16.86 13.16
CA PHE A 121 -42.45 -17.75 12.16
C PHE A 121 -42.25 -19.23 12.52
N VAL A 122 -41.06 -19.62 12.99
CA VAL A 122 -40.78 -21.00 13.45
C VAL A 122 -41.67 -21.39 14.65
N ASN A 123 -41.94 -20.43 15.55
CA ASN A 123 -42.79 -20.69 16.72
C ASN A 123 -44.29 -20.68 16.40
N MET A 124 -44.73 -19.87 15.44
CA MET A 124 -46.15 -19.74 15.08
C MET A 124 -46.59 -20.75 14.02
N PHE A 125 -45.72 -21.09 13.06
CA PHE A 125 -46.02 -21.96 11.93
C PHE A 125 -44.94 -23.04 11.72
N PRO A 126 -44.79 -23.99 12.66
CA PRO A 126 -43.74 -25.00 12.61
C PRO A 126 -43.87 -25.95 11.40
N SER A 127 -45.07 -26.15 10.85
CA SER A 127 -45.33 -27.03 9.71
C SER A 127 -44.96 -26.42 8.35
N GLN A 128 -44.76 -25.10 8.26
CA GLN A 128 -44.56 -24.37 7.01
C GLN A 128 -43.08 -24.30 6.60
N ILE A 129 -42.45 -25.46 6.41
CA ILE A 129 -40.99 -25.59 6.21
C ILE A 129 -40.51 -24.81 4.97
N ARG A 130 -41.25 -24.84 3.85
CA ARG A 130 -40.86 -24.12 2.62
C ARG A 130 -40.72 -22.62 2.85
N TYR A 131 -41.64 -22.01 3.59
CA TYR A 131 -41.58 -20.57 3.90
C TYR A 131 -40.41 -20.23 4.83
N GLN A 132 -40.12 -21.11 5.80
CA GLN A 132 -38.93 -20.97 6.64
C GLN A 132 -37.64 -21.00 5.79
N GLN A 133 -37.54 -21.92 4.83
CA GLN A 133 -36.41 -22.01 3.91
C GLN A 133 -36.25 -20.75 3.05
N VAL A 134 -37.35 -20.18 2.54
CA VAL A 134 -37.31 -18.92 1.79
C VAL A 134 -36.73 -17.79 2.65
N ILE A 135 -37.22 -17.63 3.88
CA ILE A 135 -36.69 -16.63 4.82
C ILE A 135 -35.19 -16.83 5.07
N GLN A 136 -34.74 -18.09 5.22
CA GLN A 136 -33.34 -18.44 5.43
C GLN A 136 -32.44 -18.12 4.24
N VAL A 137 -32.91 -18.37 3.01
CA VAL A 137 -32.17 -18.01 1.78
C VAL A 137 -32.03 -16.50 1.67
N VAL A 138 -33.08 -15.74 1.97
CA VAL A 138 -33.02 -14.28 2.02
C VAL A 138 -32.05 -13.80 3.10
N LEU A 139 -32.05 -14.43 4.29
CA LEU A 139 -31.10 -14.13 5.35
C LEU A 139 -29.64 -14.40 4.93
N ILE A 140 -29.36 -15.49 4.20
CA ILE A 140 -28.01 -15.76 3.66
C ILE A 140 -27.59 -14.63 2.71
N GLY A 141 -28.47 -14.21 1.80
CA GLY A 141 -28.20 -13.10 0.90
C GLY A 141 -27.91 -11.80 1.65
N LEU A 142 -28.76 -11.46 2.64
CA LEU A 142 -28.56 -10.29 3.50
C LEU A 142 -27.26 -10.36 4.29
N ILE A 143 -26.85 -11.53 4.81
CA ILE A 143 -25.57 -11.70 5.51
C ILE A 143 -24.42 -11.34 4.56
N GLY A 144 -24.45 -11.86 3.33
CA GLY A 144 -23.45 -11.57 2.29
C GLY A 144 -23.36 -10.08 1.96
N PHE A 145 -24.50 -9.45 1.62
CA PHE A 145 -24.52 -8.02 1.30
C PHE A 145 -24.16 -7.13 2.49
N THR A 146 -24.72 -7.38 3.68
CA THR A 146 -24.39 -6.61 4.89
C THR A 146 -22.90 -6.72 5.22
N GLY A 147 -22.32 -7.92 5.13
CA GLY A 147 -20.90 -8.16 5.33
C GLY A 147 -20.02 -7.48 4.29
N HIS A 148 -20.41 -7.51 3.00
CA HIS A 148 -19.71 -6.83 1.92
C HIS A 148 -19.65 -5.32 2.15
N TYR A 149 -20.80 -4.69 2.43
CA TYR A 149 -20.86 -3.25 2.75
C TYR A 149 -20.13 -2.91 4.05
N GLY A 150 -20.21 -3.78 5.07
CA GLY A 150 -19.46 -3.60 6.32
C GLY A 150 -17.95 -3.59 6.11
N GLY A 151 -17.44 -4.52 5.30
CA GLY A 151 -16.03 -4.56 4.91
C GLY A 151 -15.61 -3.34 4.08
N MET A 152 -16.48 -2.86 3.18
CA MET A 152 -16.20 -1.65 2.41
C MET A 152 -16.13 -0.39 3.29
N VAL A 153 -16.95 -0.31 4.35
CA VAL A 153 -16.91 0.83 5.29
C VAL A 153 -15.57 0.86 6.04
N THR A 154 -15.05 -0.30 6.47
CA THR A 154 -13.81 -0.36 7.25
C THR A 154 -12.56 -0.30 6.38
N HIS A 155 -12.56 -0.97 5.23
CA HIS A 155 -11.37 -1.19 4.41
C HIS A 155 -11.36 -0.46 3.06
N GLY A 156 -12.48 0.16 2.65
CA GLY A 156 -12.63 0.88 1.39
C GLY A 156 -13.46 0.12 0.35
N PRO A 157 -14.02 0.82 -0.66
CA PRO A 157 -14.98 0.27 -1.61
C PRO A 157 -14.43 -0.93 -2.42
N ASP A 158 -13.13 -0.94 -2.71
CA ASP A 158 -12.52 -1.98 -3.54
C ASP A 158 -11.91 -3.13 -2.73
N PHE A 159 -12.11 -3.17 -1.41
CA PHE A 159 -11.43 -4.15 -0.56
C PHE A 159 -11.73 -5.62 -0.91
N LEU A 160 -12.96 -5.90 -1.34
CA LEU A 160 -13.40 -7.23 -1.78
C LEU A 160 -13.48 -7.36 -3.31
N ALA A 161 -13.10 -6.32 -4.05
CA ALA A 161 -13.01 -6.40 -5.49
C ALA A 161 -11.82 -7.29 -5.88
N PHE A 162 -11.91 -7.95 -7.03
CA PHE A 162 -10.73 -8.62 -7.60
C PHE A 162 -9.63 -7.57 -7.79
N PRO A 163 -8.36 -7.90 -7.51
CA PRO A 163 -7.24 -6.98 -7.73
C PRO A 163 -7.17 -6.68 -9.23
N GLN A 164 -7.78 -5.58 -9.64
CA GLN A 164 -7.51 -4.96 -10.91
C GLN A 164 -6.26 -4.11 -10.69
N SER A 165 -5.20 -4.35 -11.48
CA SER A 165 -4.18 -3.32 -11.62
C SER A 165 -4.92 -2.09 -12.13
N LYS A 166 -5.06 -1.06 -11.29
CA LYS A 166 -5.60 0.23 -11.71
C LYS A 166 -4.74 0.62 -12.90
N ARG A 167 -5.29 0.50 -14.11
CA ARG A 167 -4.65 0.94 -15.34
C ARG A 167 -4.68 2.45 -15.22
N LEU A 168 -3.62 3.00 -14.65
CA LEU A 168 -3.42 4.43 -14.56
C LEU A 168 -3.44 4.95 -15.98
N ASP A 169 -4.56 5.56 -16.38
CA ASP A 169 -4.72 6.10 -17.74
C ASP A 169 -3.50 6.97 -18.06
N LYS A 170 -2.97 6.89 -19.27
CA LYS A 170 -1.76 7.65 -19.63
C LYS A 170 -2.03 9.14 -19.39
N ILE A 171 -1.16 9.80 -18.63
CA ILE A 171 -1.25 11.23 -18.39
C ILE A 171 -1.16 11.94 -19.76
N PRO A 172 -2.12 12.81 -20.12
CA PRO A 172 -2.16 13.46 -21.43
C PRO A 172 -0.88 14.23 -21.78
N GLU A 173 -0.70 14.55 -23.07
CA GLU A 173 0.47 15.35 -23.51
C GLU A 173 0.56 16.73 -22.89
N ASN A 174 -0.59 17.34 -22.65
CA ASN A 174 -0.71 18.58 -21.92
C ASN A 174 -1.70 18.38 -20.75
N PRO A 175 -1.26 17.80 -19.62
CA PRO A 175 -2.16 17.52 -18.49
C PRO A 175 -2.57 18.80 -17.78
N ASN A 176 -3.78 18.81 -17.20
CA ASN A 176 -4.10 19.76 -16.14
C ASN A 176 -3.37 19.29 -14.87
N ILE A 177 -2.60 20.21 -14.27
CA ILE A 177 -1.72 19.90 -13.14
C ILE A 177 -2.53 19.38 -11.95
N TYR A 178 -3.68 19.97 -11.65
CA TYR A 178 -4.48 19.56 -10.51
C TYR A 178 -5.24 18.26 -10.80
N SER A 179 -6.07 18.23 -11.85
CA SER A 179 -6.98 17.09 -12.08
C SER A 179 -6.26 15.82 -12.53
N ASP A 180 -5.21 15.93 -13.35
CA ASP A 180 -4.61 14.77 -14.01
C ASP A 180 -3.36 14.27 -13.26
N VAL A 181 -2.66 15.16 -12.54
CA VAL A 181 -1.42 14.85 -11.82
C VAL A 181 -1.65 14.82 -10.31
N VAL A 182 -1.99 15.94 -9.68
CA VAL A 182 -2.13 16.01 -8.21
C VAL A 182 -3.22 15.08 -7.70
N MET A 183 -4.42 15.13 -8.29
CA MET A 183 -5.52 14.26 -7.88
C MET A 183 -5.25 12.78 -8.09
N ARG A 184 -4.38 12.42 -9.05
CA ARG A 184 -3.91 11.04 -9.23
C ARG A 184 -3.07 10.58 -8.05
N ILE A 185 -2.11 11.39 -7.61
CA ILE A 185 -1.29 11.10 -6.43
C ILE A 185 -2.18 10.94 -5.19
N LEU A 186 -3.14 11.86 -5.01
CA LEU A 186 -4.06 11.83 -3.88
C LEU A 186 -5.02 10.63 -3.93
N ASP A 187 -5.51 10.23 -5.11
CA ASP A 187 -6.39 9.06 -5.27
C ASP A 187 -5.69 7.76 -4.93
N ASN A 188 -4.44 7.61 -5.37
CA ASN A 188 -3.66 6.41 -5.14
C ASN A 188 -3.33 6.20 -3.66
N THR A 189 -3.04 7.29 -2.94
CA THR A 189 -2.40 7.17 -1.63
C THR A 189 -3.27 7.70 -0.48
N CYS A 190 -4.05 8.76 -0.69
CA CYS A 190 -4.75 9.47 0.37
C CYS A 190 -6.26 9.15 0.46
N LEU A 191 -6.94 8.99 -0.69
CA LEU A 191 -8.40 8.83 -0.73
C LEU A 191 -8.91 7.53 -0.10
N SER A 192 -8.05 6.53 0.14
CA SER A 192 -8.44 5.33 0.88
C SER A 192 -8.92 5.62 2.32
N CYS A 193 -8.44 6.73 2.92
CA CYS A 193 -8.74 7.12 4.31
C CYS A 193 -9.33 8.53 4.49
N HIS A 194 -9.32 9.35 3.43
CA HIS A 194 -9.80 10.74 3.44
C HIS A 194 -10.88 10.98 2.37
N ASN A 195 -11.97 10.24 2.47
CA ASN A 195 -13.10 10.27 1.54
C ASN A 195 -14.45 10.41 2.29
N PRO A 196 -15.58 10.67 1.60
CA PRO A 196 -16.87 10.89 2.26
C PRO A 196 -17.34 9.73 3.15
N ASN A 197 -16.94 8.50 2.85
CA ASN A 197 -17.29 7.30 3.63
C ASN A 197 -16.33 7.04 4.79
N LYS A 198 -15.10 7.56 4.74
CA LYS A 198 -14.05 7.38 5.75
C LYS A 198 -13.23 8.67 5.85
N GLN A 199 -13.48 9.45 6.91
CA GLN A 199 -12.91 10.79 7.13
C GLN A 199 -11.99 10.78 8.35
N LYS A 200 -10.80 10.16 8.23
CA LYS A 200 -9.83 10.22 9.34
C LYS A 200 -9.37 11.66 9.57
N GLY A 201 -9.33 12.09 10.83
CA GLY A 201 -8.94 13.47 11.21
C GLY A 201 -9.87 14.54 10.64
N GLU A 202 -11.14 14.20 10.38
CA GLU A 202 -12.15 15.07 9.76
C GLU A 202 -11.74 15.66 8.40
N LEU A 203 -10.75 15.04 7.74
CA LEU A 203 -10.18 15.53 6.49
C LEU A 203 -10.84 14.86 5.27
N LEU A 204 -11.28 15.70 4.33
CA LEU A 204 -11.77 15.32 3.01
C LEU A 204 -10.80 15.83 1.94
N MET A 205 -10.41 14.95 1.01
CA MET A 205 -9.45 15.29 -0.06
C MET A 205 -10.02 15.11 -1.47
N THR A 206 -11.35 15.04 -1.60
CA THR A 206 -12.03 14.75 -2.88
C THR A 206 -12.10 15.95 -3.83
N ASN A 207 -11.89 17.16 -3.33
CA ASN A 207 -11.86 18.38 -4.13
C ASN A 207 -10.96 19.43 -3.47
N LEU A 208 -10.65 20.48 -4.24
CA LEU A 208 -9.68 21.50 -3.84
C LEU A 208 -10.17 22.35 -2.66
N ASP A 209 -11.45 22.69 -2.63
CA ASP A 209 -12.04 23.46 -1.53
C ASP A 209 -11.91 22.71 -0.19
N GLN A 210 -12.08 21.39 -0.19
CA GLN A 210 -11.86 20.58 1.02
C GLN A 210 -10.38 20.49 1.41
N LEU A 211 -9.45 20.47 0.44
CA LEU A 211 -8.01 20.53 0.73
C LEU A 211 -7.62 21.84 1.41
N PHE A 212 -8.20 22.96 0.98
CA PHE A 212 -7.97 24.27 1.60
C PHE A 212 -8.64 24.39 2.96
N LYS A 213 -9.84 23.82 3.13
CA LYS A 213 -10.52 23.76 4.42
C LYS A 213 -9.74 22.93 5.43
N GLY A 214 -9.19 21.80 5.00
CA GLY A 214 -8.47 20.85 5.85
C GLY A 214 -9.38 20.09 6.82
N GLY A 215 -8.77 19.57 7.88
CA GLY A 215 -9.43 18.74 8.89
C GLY A 215 -9.27 19.29 10.32
N GLU A 216 -9.27 18.40 11.30
CA GLU A 216 -9.22 18.71 12.74
C GLU A 216 -8.03 19.62 13.13
N HIS A 217 -6.88 19.43 12.46
CA HIS A 217 -5.64 20.13 12.78
C HIS A 217 -5.38 21.39 11.94
N GLY A 218 -6.32 21.76 11.06
CA GLY A 218 -6.21 22.91 10.17
C GLY A 218 -6.09 22.56 8.68
N PRO A 219 -5.75 23.55 7.83
CA PRO A 219 -5.74 23.42 6.37
C PRO A 219 -4.73 22.36 5.90
N ALA A 220 -5.16 21.48 4.99
CA ALA A 220 -4.22 20.50 4.41
C ALA A 220 -3.27 21.18 3.43
N VAL A 221 -3.79 22.13 2.64
CA VAL A 221 -3.02 22.92 1.68
C VAL A 221 -3.26 24.40 1.93
N VAL A 222 -2.18 25.17 2.05
CA VAL A 222 -2.19 26.63 2.06
C VAL A 222 -1.49 27.12 0.78
N PRO A 223 -2.22 27.72 -0.18
CA PRO A 223 -1.65 28.19 -1.44
C PRO A 223 -0.42 29.08 -1.24
N GLY A 224 0.71 28.69 -1.82
CA GLY A 224 1.97 29.44 -1.80
C GLY A 224 2.78 29.33 -0.51
N ASP A 225 2.30 28.60 0.50
CA ASP A 225 2.97 28.46 1.80
C ASP A 225 3.14 26.98 2.16
N LEU A 226 4.36 26.47 1.96
CA LEU A 226 4.70 25.08 2.25
C LEU A 226 4.74 24.78 3.74
N GLU A 227 5.23 25.72 4.57
CA GLU A 227 5.38 25.49 6.00
C GLU A 227 4.03 25.36 6.71
N LYS A 228 3.02 26.09 6.24
CA LYS A 228 1.65 26.00 6.76
C LYS A 228 0.81 24.90 6.12
N SER A 229 1.30 24.25 5.07
CA SER A 229 0.60 23.16 4.40
C SER A 229 0.86 21.84 5.13
N LEU A 230 -0.12 21.39 5.92
CA LEU A 230 -0.01 20.15 6.71
C LEU A 230 0.20 18.91 5.86
N LEU A 231 -0.28 18.90 4.61
CA LEU A 231 -0.11 17.79 3.69
C LEU A 231 1.38 17.44 3.49
N VAL A 232 2.19 18.44 3.12
CA VAL A 232 3.64 18.27 2.91
C VAL A 232 4.35 17.93 4.21
N ARG A 233 3.98 18.60 5.29
CA ARG A 233 4.60 18.37 6.60
C ARG A 233 4.41 16.94 7.06
N ARG A 234 3.19 16.39 6.97
CA ARG A 234 2.88 15.02 7.43
C ARG A 234 3.54 13.94 6.57
N VAL A 235 3.68 14.14 5.25
CA VAL A 235 4.38 13.16 4.39
C VAL A 235 5.89 13.15 4.58
N ARG A 236 6.48 14.27 5.06
CA ARG A 236 7.91 14.41 5.35
C ARG A 236 8.31 14.03 6.78
N LEU A 237 7.35 13.69 7.65
CA LEU A 237 7.67 13.21 9.00
C LEU A 237 8.43 11.87 8.94
N PRO A 238 9.24 11.53 9.95
CA PRO A 238 9.80 10.19 10.10
C PRO A 238 8.68 9.13 10.08
N LYS A 239 8.96 7.94 9.53
CA LYS A 239 7.93 6.89 9.35
C LYS A 239 7.38 6.37 10.68
N GLU A 240 8.15 6.53 11.75
CA GLU A 240 7.85 6.11 13.11
C GLU A 240 6.99 7.13 13.86
N ASP A 241 6.78 8.32 13.29
CA ASP A 241 5.95 9.36 13.87
C ASP A 241 4.47 9.02 13.71
N GLU A 242 3.68 9.13 14.79
CA GLU A 242 2.24 8.82 14.77
C GLU A 242 1.44 9.74 13.83
N ASP A 243 1.95 10.94 13.55
CA ASP A 243 1.34 11.90 12.62
C ASP A 243 1.79 11.72 11.17
N HIS A 244 2.75 10.81 10.91
CA HIS A 244 3.22 10.49 9.56
C HIS A 244 2.08 9.94 8.71
N MET A 245 1.99 10.45 7.49
CA MET A 245 0.99 10.02 6.52
C MET A 245 1.68 9.61 5.23
N PRO A 246 1.35 8.44 4.64
CA PRO A 246 0.39 7.44 5.10
C PRO A 246 0.84 6.70 6.38
N PRO A 247 -0.10 6.15 7.18
CA PRO A 247 0.24 5.43 8.40
C PRO A 247 1.02 4.13 8.12
N GLU A 248 1.67 3.60 9.15
CA GLU A 248 2.45 2.37 9.07
C GLU A 248 1.66 1.22 8.40
N GLY A 249 2.32 0.50 7.48
CA GLY A 249 1.72 -0.59 6.70
C GLY A 249 1.00 -0.15 5.42
N LYS A 250 1.04 1.14 5.05
CA LYS A 250 0.63 1.64 3.73
C LYS A 250 1.83 2.10 2.90
N THR A 251 1.71 2.03 1.57
CA THR A 251 2.76 2.47 0.65
C THR A 251 2.96 3.98 0.78
N PRO A 252 4.16 4.45 1.16
CA PRO A 252 4.47 5.88 1.21
C PRO A 252 4.56 6.46 -0.20
N LEU A 253 4.44 7.79 -0.31
CA LEU A 253 4.68 8.48 -1.58
C LEU A 253 6.15 8.36 -1.97
N SER A 254 6.40 8.29 -3.28
CA SER A 254 7.75 8.43 -3.82
C SER A 254 8.26 9.86 -3.67
N GLU A 255 9.59 10.04 -3.63
CA GLU A 255 10.21 11.37 -3.58
C GLU A 255 9.75 12.27 -4.75
N LEU A 256 9.54 11.68 -5.94
CA LEU A 256 9.03 12.38 -7.11
C LEU A 256 7.61 12.95 -6.86
N GLU A 257 6.71 12.14 -6.31
CA GLU A 257 5.34 12.55 -6.00
C GLU A 257 5.31 13.64 -4.92
N ILE A 258 6.15 13.52 -3.89
CA ILE A 258 6.26 14.54 -2.84
C ILE A 258 6.75 15.86 -3.42
N ASN A 259 7.80 15.84 -4.25
CA ASN A 259 8.34 17.04 -4.89
C ASN A 259 7.33 17.71 -5.83
N ILE A 260 6.48 16.93 -6.52
CA ILE A 260 5.37 17.47 -7.34
C ILE A 260 4.35 18.22 -6.48
N LEU A 261 3.95 17.63 -5.35
CA LEU A 261 3.01 18.24 -4.42
C LEU A 261 3.58 19.53 -3.81
N GLU A 262 4.84 19.49 -3.37
CA GLU A 262 5.56 20.67 -2.87
C GLU A 262 5.59 21.77 -3.92
N ARG A 263 5.98 21.46 -5.15
CA ARG A 263 6.10 22.50 -6.17
C ARG A 263 4.74 23.05 -6.60
N TRP A 264 3.71 22.21 -6.70
CA TRP A 264 2.35 22.64 -6.98
C TRP A 264 1.79 23.59 -5.90
N ILE A 265 2.03 23.28 -4.62
CA ILE A 265 1.62 24.16 -3.51
C ILE A 265 2.38 25.48 -3.55
N ALA A 266 3.69 25.45 -3.82
CA ALA A 266 4.53 26.64 -3.93
C ALA A 266 4.07 27.58 -5.07
N LEU A 267 3.50 27.03 -6.15
CA LEU A 267 2.91 27.80 -7.25
C LEU A 267 1.52 28.39 -6.93
N GLY A 268 1.03 28.22 -5.70
CA GLY A 268 -0.30 28.70 -5.30
C GLY A 268 -1.43 27.69 -5.51
N ALA A 269 -1.11 26.40 -5.64
CA ALA A 269 -2.07 25.31 -5.81
C ALA A 269 -3.11 25.57 -6.93
N PRO A 270 -2.67 25.89 -8.17
CA PRO A 270 -3.58 26.21 -9.27
C PRO A 270 -4.45 25.01 -9.65
N ASP A 271 -5.71 25.27 -9.99
CA ASP A 271 -6.74 24.27 -10.33
C ASP A 271 -6.98 24.12 -11.85
N THR A 272 -6.75 25.18 -12.62
CA THR A 272 -6.98 25.20 -14.07
C THR A 272 -5.72 25.22 -14.93
N VAL A 273 -4.54 25.37 -14.33
CA VAL A 273 -3.27 25.53 -15.07
C VAL A 273 -2.88 24.21 -15.73
N ARG A 274 -2.53 24.31 -17.01
CA ARG A 274 -2.04 23.20 -17.83
C ARG A 274 -0.52 23.25 -17.94
N LEU A 275 0.09 22.12 -18.26
CA LEU A 275 1.55 22.00 -18.36
C LEU A 275 2.18 22.96 -19.37
N ASP A 276 1.52 23.22 -20.51
CA ASP A 276 2.01 24.13 -21.56
C ASP A 276 1.95 25.62 -21.18
N GLN A 277 1.25 25.96 -20.10
CA GLN A 277 1.15 27.31 -19.58
C GLN A 277 2.25 27.64 -18.57
N LEU A 278 3.07 26.66 -18.19
CA LEU A 278 4.24 26.87 -17.36
C LEU A 278 5.46 27.19 -18.23
N GLU A 279 6.34 28.04 -17.69
CA GLU A 279 7.63 28.31 -18.33
C GLU A 279 8.47 27.02 -18.41
N PRO A 280 9.17 26.74 -19.53
CA PRO A 280 9.97 25.51 -19.66
C PRO A 280 11.06 25.34 -18.60
N SER A 281 11.50 26.44 -17.95
CA SER A 281 12.47 26.42 -16.85
C SER A 281 11.86 26.08 -15.48
N GLU A 282 10.54 25.95 -15.40
CA GLU A 282 9.82 25.66 -14.16
C GLU A 282 10.08 24.20 -13.73
N PRO A 283 10.63 23.94 -12.53
CA PRO A 283 10.94 22.58 -12.07
C PRO A 283 9.78 21.58 -12.14
N LEU A 284 8.54 22.04 -11.95
CA LEU A 284 7.36 21.19 -12.05
C LEU A 284 7.21 20.53 -13.43
N VAL A 285 7.67 21.18 -14.50
CA VAL A 285 7.61 20.63 -15.86
C VAL A 285 8.48 19.37 -15.96
N GLY A 286 9.70 19.41 -15.43
CA GLY A 286 10.61 18.26 -15.40
C GLY A 286 10.07 17.11 -14.55
N LEU A 287 9.52 17.41 -13.37
CA LEU A 287 8.93 16.40 -12.49
C LEU A 287 7.71 15.72 -13.11
N ILE A 288 6.84 16.48 -13.77
CA ILE A 288 5.68 15.91 -14.48
C ILE A 288 6.15 15.09 -15.69
N GLN A 289 7.18 15.54 -16.43
CA GLN A 289 7.74 14.76 -17.52
C GLN A 289 8.33 13.44 -17.04
N GLU A 290 9.05 13.43 -15.91
CA GLU A 290 9.58 12.24 -15.26
C GLU A 290 8.44 11.29 -14.85
N MET A 291 7.40 11.80 -14.18
CA MET A 291 6.20 11.02 -13.84
C MET A 291 5.45 10.49 -15.07
N ARG A 292 5.58 11.17 -16.22
CA ARG A 292 4.99 10.77 -17.51
C ARG A 292 5.85 9.81 -18.29
N THR A 293 7.13 9.67 -17.97
CA THR A 293 7.92 8.59 -18.56
C THR A 293 7.22 7.29 -18.19
N PRO A 294 6.92 6.42 -19.18
CA PRO A 294 6.20 5.20 -18.90
C PRO A 294 6.95 4.49 -17.79
N ASP A 295 6.22 4.21 -16.72
CA ASP A 295 6.65 3.40 -15.58
C ASP A 295 7.57 2.30 -16.10
N HIS A 296 8.74 2.11 -15.50
CA HIS A 296 9.70 1.09 -15.95
C HIS A 296 9.00 -0.27 -16.15
N GLU A 297 7.90 -0.50 -15.43
CA GLU A 297 6.93 -1.57 -15.62
C GLU A 297 6.36 -1.78 -17.04
N GLU A 298 5.98 -0.73 -17.81
CA GLU A 298 5.50 -0.89 -19.20
C GLU A 298 6.62 -1.43 -20.10
N LYS A 299 7.86 -0.96 -19.89
CA LYS A 299 9.05 -1.48 -20.59
C LYS A 299 9.30 -2.94 -20.20
N TRP A 300 9.26 -3.27 -18.91
CA TRP A 300 9.51 -4.62 -18.39
C TRP A 300 8.45 -5.66 -18.81
N ARG A 301 7.21 -5.22 -19.07
CA ARG A 301 6.15 -6.07 -19.63
C ARG A 301 6.38 -6.42 -21.10
N SER A 302 7.20 -5.64 -21.82
CA SER A 302 7.53 -5.91 -23.23
C SER A 302 8.66 -6.93 -23.42
N PHE A 303 9.34 -7.33 -22.34
CA PHE A 303 10.43 -8.31 -22.42
C PHE A 303 9.91 -9.70 -22.81
N ALA A 304 10.79 -10.49 -23.44
CA ALA A 304 10.46 -11.83 -23.89
C ALA A 304 10.01 -12.71 -22.71
N THR A 305 9.03 -13.59 -22.93
CA THR A 305 8.55 -14.47 -21.86
C THR A 305 9.60 -15.51 -21.51
N VAL A 306 10.05 -15.52 -20.25
CA VAL A 306 10.89 -16.57 -19.68
C VAL A 306 9.98 -17.59 -18.98
N ALA A 307 10.13 -18.87 -19.31
CA ALA A 307 9.37 -19.93 -18.67
C ALA A 307 9.80 -20.12 -17.21
N ASP A 308 8.86 -20.35 -16.30
CA ASP A 308 9.14 -20.54 -14.88
C ASP A 308 10.06 -21.74 -14.62
N SER A 309 10.01 -22.77 -15.46
CA SER A 309 10.95 -23.90 -15.42
C SER A 309 12.40 -23.49 -15.71
N THR A 310 12.61 -22.44 -16.50
CA THR A 310 13.97 -21.91 -16.74
C THR A 310 14.48 -21.17 -15.52
N LEU A 311 13.63 -20.37 -14.87
CA LEU A 311 13.98 -19.66 -13.64
C LEU A 311 14.29 -20.66 -12.52
N GLN A 312 13.42 -21.65 -12.31
CA GLN A 312 13.61 -22.67 -11.27
C GLN A 312 14.87 -23.53 -11.47
N ASN A 313 15.31 -23.73 -12.72
CA ASN A 313 16.56 -24.45 -13.01
C ASN A 313 17.82 -23.60 -12.80
N LEU A 314 17.69 -22.27 -12.84
CA LEU A 314 18.79 -21.34 -12.60
C LEU A 314 18.89 -20.97 -11.11
N SER A 315 17.78 -20.96 -10.39
CA SER A 315 17.73 -20.70 -8.96
C SER A 315 18.46 -21.78 -8.15
N SER A 316 19.11 -21.36 -7.08
CA SER A 316 19.78 -22.23 -6.10
C SER A 316 19.72 -21.62 -4.70
N ASP A 317 20.19 -22.33 -3.68
CA ASP A 317 20.26 -21.81 -2.30
C ASP A 317 21.07 -20.51 -2.17
N TYR A 318 21.93 -20.21 -3.16
CA TYR A 318 22.80 -19.02 -3.19
C TYR A 318 22.53 -18.12 -4.40
N LEU A 319 21.48 -18.38 -5.18
CA LEU A 319 21.08 -17.56 -6.32
C LEU A 319 19.55 -17.45 -6.36
N THR A 320 19.05 -16.27 -6.05
CA THR A 320 17.62 -15.96 -6.05
C THR A 320 17.25 -15.20 -7.31
N ILE A 321 16.13 -15.58 -7.94
CA ILE A 321 15.62 -14.89 -9.13
C ILE A 321 14.16 -14.53 -8.87
N GLU A 322 13.85 -13.24 -8.92
CA GLU A 322 12.52 -12.71 -8.69
C GLU A 322 12.00 -11.95 -9.90
N ARG A 323 10.68 -12.00 -10.12
CA ARG A 323 10.02 -11.13 -11.09
C ARG A 323 9.67 -9.83 -10.39
N MET A 324 10.18 -8.71 -10.88
CA MET A 324 10.06 -7.41 -10.21
C MET A 324 8.60 -6.93 -10.07
N VAL A 325 7.73 -7.30 -11.02
CA VAL A 325 6.30 -6.91 -11.03
C VAL A 325 5.42 -8.10 -11.40
N ALA A 326 4.25 -8.21 -10.77
CA ALA A 326 3.23 -9.17 -11.12
C ALA A 326 2.84 -9.03 -12.61
N ASN A 327 3.05 -10.09 -13.40
CA ASN A 327 2.90 -10.14 -14.86
C ASN A 327 3.95 -9.38 -15.70
N SER A 328 5.14 -9.13 -15.16
CA SER A 328 6.29 -8.67 -15.94
C SER A 328 7.30 -9.79 -16.23
N ASN A 329 8.10 -9.57 -17.26
CA ASN A 329 9.20 -10.45 -17.64
C ASN A 329 10.57 -9.86 -17.25
N ALA A 330 10.59 -8.79 -16.45
CA ALA A 330 11.83 -8.30 -15.85
C ALA A 330 12.22 -9.14 -14.63
N LEU A 331 13.52 -9.40 -14.52
CA LEU A 331 14.10 -10.24 -13.50
C LEU A 331 15.07 -9.40 -12.65
N SER A 332 14.98 -9.61 -11.33
CA SER A 332 15.98 -9.23 -10.35
C SER A 332 16.69 -10.49 -9.87
N VAL A 333 18.01 -10.44 -9.77
CA VAL A 333 18.85 -11.58 -9.39
C VAL A 333 19.82 -11.17 -8.29
N ASP A 334 19.76 -11.89 -7.18
CA ASP A 334 20.69 -11.76 -6.07
C ASP A 334 21.53 -13.02 -5.94
N VAL A 335 22.85 -12.86 -5.94
CA VAL A 335 23.81 -13.96 -5.78
C VAL A 335 24.57 -13.79 -4.48
N TYR A 336 24.47 -14.80 -3.62
CA TYR A 336 25.07 -14.81 -2.29
C TYR A 336 26.35 -15.66 -2.28
N ALA A 337 27.27 -15.37 -1.37
CA ALA A 337 28.53 -16.10 -1.24
C ALA A 337 28.31 -17.57 -0.81
N PRO A 338 28.61 -18.56 -1.68
CA PRO A 338 28.53 -19.96 -1.31
C PRO A 338 29.80 -20.41 -0.53
N PRO A 339 29.74 -21.51 0.23
CA PRO A 339 30.92 -22.09 0.90
C PRO A 339 32.07 -22.43 -0.05
N ASN A 340 31.73 -22.85 -1.28
CA ASN A 340 32.67 -23.10 -2.37
C ASN A 340 32.21 -22.31 -3.59
N TYR A 341 33.05 -21.39 -4.07
CA TYR A 341 32.74 -20.59 -5.24
C TYR A 341 32.77 -21.41 -6.53
N ASP A 342 31.73 -21.27 -7.35
CA ASP A 342 31.65 -21.77 -8.72
C ASP A 342 31.15 -20.60 -9.60
N PRO A 343 31.83 -20.26 -10.71
CA PRO A 343 31.38 -19.20 -11.63
C PRO A 343 30.14 -19.58 -12.46
N LYS A 344 29.77 -20.86 -12.53
CA LYS A 344 28.64 -21.34 -13.35
C LYS A 344 27.31 -20.64 -13.11
N PRO A 345 26.86 -20.42 -11.86
CA PRO A 345 25.57 -19.76 -11.61
C PRO A 345 25.46 -18.37 -12.26
N ILE A 346 26.55 -17.59 -12.25
CA ILE A 346 26.59 -16.26 -12.90
C ILE A 346 26.69 -16.41 -14.41
N THR A 347 27.54 -17.30 -14.92
CA THR A 347 27.72 -17.47 -16.38
C THR A 347 26.50 -18.09 -17.08
N ASP A 348 25.67 -18.85 -16.36
CA ASP A 348 24.41 -19.40 -16.87
C ASP A 348 23.28 -18.35 -16.97
N LEU A 349 23.42 -17.19 -16.32
CA LEU A 349 22.49 -16.06 -16.45
C LEU A 349 22.40 -15.52 -17.89
N LYS A 350 23.36 -15.85 -18.76
CA LYS A 350 23.27 -15.58 -20.21
C LYS A 350 21.95 -16.04 -20.84
N ARG A 351 21.32 -17.07 -20.27
CA ARG A 351 20.03 -17.63 -20.72
C ARG A 351 18.85 -16.68 -20.51
N VAL A 352 19.01 -15.71 -19.61
CA VAL A 352 18.00 -14.70 -19.25
C VAL A 352 18.55 -13.27 -19.33
N ALA A 353 19.68 -13.07 -20.04
CA ALA A 353 20.36 -11.78 -20.14
C ALA A 353 19.47 -10.66 -20.69
N ASP A 354 18.57 -10.97 -21.63
CA ASP A 354 17.62 -10.00 -22.21
C ASP A 354 16.54 -9.56 -21.21
N ASN A 355 16.36 -10.30 -20.12
CA ASN A 355 15.31 -10.08 -19.12
C ASN A 355 15.83 -9.51 -17.80
N LEU A 356 17.16 -9.47 -17.63
CA LEU A 356 17.80 -9.06 -16.39
C LEU A 356 17.84 -7.54 -16.28
N VAL A 357 17.27 -7.01 -15.21
CA VAL A 357 17.19 -5.57 -14.92
C VAL A 357 18.04 -5.20 -13.71
N GLU A 358 18.03 -6.05 -12.70
CA GLU A 358 18.77 -5.88 -11.46
C GLU A 358 19.64 -7.10 -11.21
N LEU A 359 20.90 -6.86 -10.85
CA LEU A 359 21.86 -7.89 -10.50
C LEU A 359 22.73 -7.46 -9.34
N ASP A 360 22.72 -8.25 -8.27
CA ASP A 360 23.67 -8.17 -7.17
C ASP A 360 24.57 -9.41 -7.15
N VAL A 361 25.88 -9.18 -7.26
CA VAL A 361 26.93 -10.20 -7.13
C VAL A 361 28.02 -9.75 -6.13
N SER A 362 27.63 -8.90 -5.18
CA SER A 362 28.52 -8.31 -4.19
C SER A 362 29.15 -9.36 -3.27
N GLY A 363 30.40 -9.14 -2.89
CA GLY A 363 31.19 -10.02 -2.03
C GLY A 363 31.66 -11.32 -2.70
N LEU A 364 31.40 -11.50 -3.99
CA LEU A 364 31.84 -12.67 -4.75
C LEU A 364 33.20 -12.43 -5.43
N PRO A 365 34.02 -13.47 -5.65
CA PRO A 365 35.25 -13.38 -6.42
C PRO A 365 34.98 -13.29 -7.94
N VAL A 366 34.21 -12.27 -8.34
CA VAL A 366 33.83 -11.99 -9.74
C VAL A 366 35.07 -11.73 -10.58
N GLY A 367 35.27 -12.50 -11.65
CA GLY A 367 36.39 -12.41 -12.56
C GLY A 367 36.01 -11.98 -13.97
N THR A 368 36.89 -12.27 -14.93
CA THR A 368 36.71 -11.88 -16.34
C THR A 368 35.53 -12.59 -17.01
N GLU A 369 35.28 -13.85 -16.70
CA GLU A 369 34.21 -14.64 -17.35
C GLU A 369 32.82 -14.20 -16.89
N GLU A 370 32.68 -13.95 -15.60
CA GLU A 370 31.48 -13.44 -14.97
C GLU A 370 31.17 -12.03 -15.47
N MET A 371 32.17 -11.14 -15.49
CA MET A 371 32.01 -9.78 -16.03
C MET A 371 31.63 -9.75 -17.51
N ALA A 372 32.15 -10.68 -18.31
CA ALA A 372 31.72 -10.83 -19.70
C ALA A 372 30.24 -11.21 -19.80
N THR A 373 29.74 -12.04 -18.87
CA THR A 373 28.31 -12.38 -18.81
C THR A 373 27.47 -11.19 -18.36
N ILE A 374 27.90 -10.47 -17.32
CA ILE A 374 27.22 -9.27 -16.82
C ILE A 374 27.12 -8.21 -17.93
N ALA A 375 28.21 -7.98 -18.67
CA ALA A 375 28.26 -7.04 -19.79
C ALA A 375 27.34 -7.43 -20.96
N SER A 376 26.90 -8.69 -21.06
CA SER A 376 25.92 -9.14 -22.08
C SER A 376 24.48 -8.80 -21.72
N CYS A 377 24.18 -8.45 -20.47
CA CYS A 377 22.85 -8.13 -19.98
C CYS A 377 22.48 -6.67 -20.32
N THR A 378 22.25 -6.37 -21.60
CA THR A 378 22.09 -4.97 -22.09
C THR A 378 20.89 -4.20 -21.52
N ASN A 379 19.92 -4.89 -20.92
CA ASN A 379 18.76 -4.30 -20.26
C ASN A 379 18.98 -4.00 -18.78
N LEU A 380 20.18 -4.23 -18.24
CA LEU A 380 20.52 -3.99 -16.86
C LEU A 380 20.42 -2.49 -16.53
N GLU A 381 19.66 -2.17 -15.48
CA GLU A 381 19.43 -0.82 -14.96
C GLU A 381 20.08 -0.63 -13.59
N TRP A 382 20.25 -1.71 -12.83
CA TRP A 382 20.85 -1.74 -11.50
C TRP A 382 21.93 -2.83 -11.41
N LEU A 383 23.14 -2.45 -10.99
CA LEU A 383 24.25 -3.39 -10.82
C LEU A 383 24.98 -3.11 -9.49
N GLU A 384 25.09 -4.15 -8.66
CA GLU A 384 25.93 -4.16 -7.46
C GLU A 384 27.06 -5.18 -7.61
N ILE A 385 28.30 -4.68 -7.54
CA ILE A 385 29.53 -5.48 -7.60
C ILE A 385 30.46 -5.09 -6.44
N ASP A 386 29.87 -4.79 -5.28
CA ASP A 386 30.57 -4.29 -4.10
C ASP A 386 31.47 -5.38 -3.49
N GLY A 387 32.65 -5.02 -2.98
CA GLY A 387 33.56 -5.95 -2.30
C GLY A 387 34.10 -7.07 -3.19
N THR A 388 34.07 -6.89 -4.52
CA THR A 388 34.58 -7.85 -5.50
C THR A 388 36.04 -7.50 -5.89
N PRO A 389 36.89 -8.48 -6.25
CA PRO A 389 38.30 -8.26 -6.57
C PRO A 389 38.51 -7.69 -7.99
N LEU A 390 37.67 -6.73 -8.40
CA LEU A 390 37.69 -6.14 -9.73
C LEU A 390 38.74 -5.04 -9.88
N THR A 391 39.29 -4.92 -11.10
CA THR A 391 40.21 -3.85 -11.50
C THR A 391 39.63 -3.04 -12.66
N ASP A 392 40.34 -1.96 -13.05
CA ASP A 392 39.96 -1.14 -14.22
C ASP A 392 39.74 -1.96 -15.50
N LYS A 393 40.48 -3.07 -15.64
CA LYS A 393 40.43 -3.93 -16.83
C LYS A 393 39.07 -4.59 -16.96
N GLU A 394 38.56 -5.17 -15.88
CA GLU A 394 37.26 -5.85 -15.87
C GLU A 394 36.12 -4.84 -16.02
N LEU A 395 36.24 -3.66 -15.38
CA LEU A 395 35.21 -2.62 -15.43
C LEU A 395 34.99 -2.04 -16.84
N GLN A 396 36.02 -2.05 -17.70
CA GLN A 396 35.92 -1.60 -19.08
C GLN A 396 34.81 -2.31 -19.88
N SER A 397 34.48 -3.55 -19.51
CA SER A 397 33.42 -4.34 -20.15
C SER A 397 32.02 -3.75 -19.94
N LEU A 398 31.80 -2.93 -18.90
CA LEU A 398 30.51 -2.36 -18.57
C LEU A 398 30.04 -1.27 -19.55
N THR A 399 30.91 -0.78 -20.43
CA THR A 399 30.59 0.23 -21.46
C THR A 399 29.42 -0.17 -22.37
N ASN A 400 29.10 -1.46 -22.48
CA ASN A 400 27.95 -1.94 -23.26
C ASN A 400 26.59 -1.73 -22.55
N LEU A 401 26.57 -1.45 -21.25
CA LEU A 401 25.36 -1.33 -20.44
C LEU A 401 24.73 0.06 -20.54
N GLN A 402 24.25 0.40 -21.74
CA GLN A 402 23.70 1.72 -22.05
C GLN A 402 22.41 2.09 -21.27
N ASN A 403 21.81 1.11 -20.60
CA ASN A 403 20.62 1.29 -19.76
C ASN A 403 20.92 1.44 -18.27
N LEU A 404 22.18 1.31 -17.85
CA LEU A 404 22.55 1.31 -16.44
C LEU A 404 22.26 2.67 -15.80
N THR A 405 21.46 2.67 -14.73
CA THR A 405 21.03 3.87 -13.99
C THR A 405 21.70 3.96 -12.63
N LEU A 406 21.99 2.82 -12.00
CA LEU A 406 22.65 2.71 -10.71
C LEU A 406 23.81 1.71 -10.79
N LEU A 407 24.98 2.12 -10.32
CA LEU A 407 26.15 1.26 -10.20
C LEU A 407 26.75 1.40 -8.79
N LYS A 408 26.92 0.28 -8.11
CA LYS A 408 27.71 0.19 -6.88
C LYS A 408 29.00 -0.61 -7.11
N VAL A 409 30.12 0.02 -6.79
CA VAL A 409 31.49 -0.52 -6.94
C VAL A 409 32.31 -0.27 -5.67
N TYR A 410 31.65 -0.27 -4.52
CA TYR A 410 32.26 -0.12 -3.20
C TYR A 410 33.34 -1.18 -2.97
N GLN A 411 34.43 -0.83 -2.26
CA GLN A 411 35.48 -1.77 -1.88
C GLN A 411 36.11 -2.57 -3.04
N THR A 412 36.25 -1.93 -4.21
CA THR A 412 36.89 -2.54 -5.38
C THR A 412 38.26 -1.93 -5.67
N GLY A 413 39.10 -2.66 -6.41
CA GLY A 413 40.47 -2.26 -6.76
C GLY A 413 40.58 -1.24 -7.90
N ILE A 414 39.47 -0.60 -8.30
CA ILE A 414 39.41 0.33 -9.43
C ILE A 414 40.12 1.67 -9.12
N THR A 415 40.63 2.33 -10.16
CA THR A 415 41.41 3.57 -10.09
C THR A 415 40.79 4.67 -10.97
N ASP A 416 41.42 5.84 -11.04
CA ASP A 416 41.03 6.96 -11.91
C ASP A 416 40.79 6.57 -13.38
N ARG A 417 41.40 5.48 -13.86
CA ARG A 417 41.18 4.97 -15.23
C ARG A 417 39.73 4.53 -15.44
N SER A 418 39.07 4.01 -14.42
CA SER A 418 37.67 3.58 -14.46
C SER A 418 36.68 4.73 -14.65
N VAL A 419 37.10 5.97 -14.39
CA VAL A 419 36.24 7.16 -14.59
C VAL A 419 35.80 7.30 -16.04
N GLU A 420 36.63 6.90 -17.00
CA GLU A 420 36.30 6.93 -18.42
C GLU A 420 35.12 6.00 -18.76
N VAL A 421 35.01 4.86 -18.07
CA VAL A 421 33.87 3.94 -18.22
C VAL A 421 32.58 4.63 -17.78
N PHE A 422 32.59 5.32 -16.63
CA PHE A 422 31.40 6.01 -16.12
C PHE A 422 30.92 7.13 -17.04
N LYS A 423 31.83 7.77 -17.80
CA LYS A 423 31.44 8.79 -18.80
C LYS A 423 30.67 8.20 -19.97
N GLN A 424 30.97 6.95 -20.33
CA GLN A 424 30.38 6.25 -21.48
C GLN A 424 29.03 5.59 -21.16
N LEU A 425 28.52 5.76 -19.93
CA LEU A 425 27.22 5.24 -19.48
C LEU A 425 26.19 6.38 -19.42
N PRO A 426 25.47 6.69 -20.52
CA PRO A 426 24.70 7.93 -20.65
C PRO A 426 23.56 8.07 -19.63
N LYS A 427 22.98 6.94 -19.20
CA LYS A 427 21.84 6.91 -18.27
C LYS A 427 22.23 6.77 -16.80
N LEU A 428 23.52 6.62 -16.49
CA LEU A 428 23.97 6.45 -15.12
C LEU A 428 23.62 7.70 -14.30
N SER A 429 22.85 7.51 -13.24
CA SER A 429 22.30 8.57 -12.40
C SER A 429 22.83 8.51 -10.97
N LYS A 430 23.15 7.30 -10.48
CA LYS A 430 23.68 7.06 -9.13
C LYS A 430 24.93 6.18 -9.22
N LEU A 431 26.01 6.64 -8.61
CA LEU A 431 27.31 5.94 -8.60
C LEU A 431 27.86 5.89 -7.18
N TYR A 432 28.09 4.68 -6.65
CA TYR A 432 28.66 4.47 -5.32
C TYR A 432 30.10 3.95 -5.47
N VAL A 433 31.08 4.75 -5.06
CA VAL A 433 32.52 4.52 -5.29
C VAL A 433 33.34 4.60 -4.01
N TRP A 434 32.69 4.35 -2.86
CA TRP A 434 33.35 4.43 -1.57
C TRP A 434 34.43 3.32 -1.43
N ASP A 435 35.52 3.64 -0.73
CA ASP A 435 36.64 2.71 -0.45
C ASP A 435 37.27 2.11 -1.74
N THR A 436 37.36 2.93 -2.78
CA THR A 436 38.07 2.63 -4.04
C THR A 436 39.37 3.44 -4.15
N ASN A 437 40.22 3.13 -5.13
CA ASN A 437 41.45 3.89 -5.40
C ASN A 437 41.23 5.06 -6.37
N ILE A 438 39.99 5.54 -6.53
CA ILE A 438 39.68 6.72 -7.35
C ILE A 438 39.94 7.98 -6.52
N SER A 439 40.70 8.92 -7.09
CA SER A 439 41.03 10.20 -6.48
C SER A 439 39.84 11.16 -6.48
N ASP A 440 39.79 12.02 -5.46
CA ASP A 440 38.77 13.07 -5.38
C ASP A 440 38.79 14.00 -6.59
N ALA A 441 39.99 14.31 -7.11
CA ALA A 441 40.16 15.14 -8.30
C ALA A 441 39.51 14.53 -9.53
N ALA A 442 39.62 13.21 -9.71
CA ALA A 442 38.99 12.50 -10.83
C ALA A 442 37.46 12.49 -10.70
N LEU A 443 36.92 12.30 -9.49
CA LEU A 443 35.48 12.36 -9.23
C LEU A 443 34.91 13.77 -9.39
N GLU A 444 35.63 14.81 -8.98
CA GLU A 444 35.25 16.20 -9.21
C GLU A 444 35.23 16.55 -10.71
N ALA A 445 36.20 16.05 -11.47
CA ALA A 445 36.21 16.21 -12.92
C ALA A 445 35.01 15.50 -13.57
N LEU A 446 34.69 14.27 -13.13
CA LEU A 446 33.50 13.55 -13.57
C LEU A 446 32.22 14.31 -13.25
N GLN A 447 32.09 14.86 -12.05
CA GLN A 447 30.91 15.62 -11.62
C GLN A 447 30.73 16.91 -12.42
N LYS A 448 31.83 17.58 -12.81
CA LYS A 448 31.79 18.78 -13.67
C LYS A 448 31.31 18.44 -15.09
N GLU A 449 31.70 17.28 -15.61
CA GLU A 449 31.30 16.81 -16.94
C GLU A 449 29.88 16.24 -16.95
N ARG A 450 29.46 15.61 -15.85
CA ARG A 450 28.13 15.02 -15.66
C ARG A 450 27.45 15.58 -14.41
N PRO A 451 26.94 16.83 -14.45
CA PRO A 451 26.37 17.47 -13.26
C PRO A 451 25.13 16.77 -12.70
N ALA A 452 24.41 16.00 -13.52
CA ALA A 452 23.24 15.23 -13.12
C ALA A 452 23.57 13.87 -12.46
N LEU A 453 24.82 13.39 -12.54
CA LEU A 453 25.24 12.14 -11.93
C LEU A 453 25.44 12.35 -10.42
N GLN A 454 24.76 11.58 -9.58
CA GLN A 454 24.94 11.59 -8.13
C GLN A 454 26.07 10.64 -7.74
N VAL A 455 27.22 11.18 -7.32
CA VAL A 455 28.38 10.40 -6.90
C VAL A 455 28.44 10.32 -5.37
N TYR A 456 28.30 9.10 -4.84
CA TYR A 456 28.38 8.80 -3.42
C TYR A 456 29.79 8.29 -3.07
N LYS A 457 30.52 9.11 -2.30
CA LYS A 457 31.89 8.83 -1.84
C LYS A 457 31.98 8.19 -0.44
N GLY A 458 30.82 7.90 0.18
CA GLY A 458 30.74 7.34 1.53
C GLY A 458 30.52 8.40 2.62
N ILE A 459 30.80 8.01 3.86
CA ILE A 459 30.62 8.83 5.07
C ILE A 459 31.79 9.82 5.20
N ASP A 460 31.50 11.10 5.49
CA ASP A 460 32.51 12.13 5.79
C ASP A 460 33.50 11.61 6.86
N PRO A 461 34.83 11.71 6.67
CA PRO A 461 35.82 11.25 7.64
C PRO A 461 35.53 11.66 9.09
N LYS A 462 34.99 12.87 9.31
CA LYS A 462 34.61 13.34 10.66
C LYS A 462 33.44 12.55 11.26
N THR A 463 32.48 12.17 10.42
CA THR A 463 31.34 11.34 10.82
C THR A 463 31.77 9.89 11.05
N LYS A 464 32.73 9.37 10.26
CA LYS A 464 33.33 8.05 10.49
C LYS A 464 34.10 8.00 11.81
N ASP A 465 34.89 9.03 12.12
CA ASP A 465 35.61 9.15 13.40
C ASP A 465 34.64 9.24 14.59
N PHE A 466 33.51 9.92 14.44
CA PHE A 466 32.46 9.96 15.46
C PHE A 466 31.89 8.56 15.76
N PHE A 467 31.60 7.74 14.74
CA PHE A 467 31.12 6.37 14.96
C PHE A 467 32.19 5.46 15.57
N VAL A 468 33.44 5.54 15.10
CA VAL A 468 34.55 4.72 15.64
C VAL A 468 34.85 5.06 17.10
N THR A 469 34.81 6.34 17.48
CA THR A 469 35.03 6.78 18.86
C THR A 469 33.89 6.41 19.81
N THR A 470 32.67 6.25 19.29
CA THR A 470 31.49 5.89 20.09
C THR A 470 31.35 4.36 20.27
N ASP A 471 31.83 3.56 19.32
CA ASP A 471 31.81 2.09 19.39
C ASP A 471 33.04 1.46 20.07
N SER A 472 34.15 2.21 20.25
CA SER A 472 35.26 1.72 21.06
C SER A 472 34.88 1.75 22.54
N THR A 473 34.33 0.65 23.06
CA THR A 473 34.24 0.46 24.51
C THR A 473 35.65 0.53 25.10
N ASP A 474 35.87 1.55 25.94
CA ASP A 474 37.09 1.80 26.68
C ASP A 474 37.43 0.59 27.57
N THR A 475 38.31 -0.30 27.11
CA THR A 475 38.76 -1.47 27.88
C THR A 475 39.77 -1.10 28.97
N SER A 476 40.03 0.19 29.21
CA SER A 476 40.99 0.65 30.23
C SER A 476 40.47 0.59 31.68
N SER A 477 39.20 0.24 31.92
CA SER A 477 38.63 0.12 33.29
C SER A 477 38.58 -1.32 33.85
N LEU A 478 39.33 -2.26 33.26
CA LEU A 478 39.51 -3.62 33.80
C LEU A 478 41.01 -3.90 34.02
N GLN A 479 41.60 -3.27 35.04
CA GLN A 479 42.82 -3.75 35.71
C GLN A 479 42.68 -3.61 37.22
#